data_AF-A0A964Y4Y9-F1
#
_entry.id   AF-A0A964Y4Y9-F1
#
_cell.length_a   1.000
_cell.length_b   1.000
_cell.length_c   1.000
_cell.angle_alpha   90.00
_cell.angle_beta   90.00
_cell.angle_gamma   90.00
#
_symmetry.space_group_name_H-M   'P 1'
#
loop_
_entity.id
_entity.type
_entity.pdbx_description
1 polymer ?
#
loop_
_entity_poly.entity_id
_entity_poly.type
_entity_poly.pdbx_seq_one_letter_code
_entity_poly.pdbx_strand_id
1 'polypeptide(L)'
;MKKLRILFLCLCFVGCSQMNPTDAKIKGKKSLEKLAVIFSEIQSADDFKNKSCHLKMELDLLAEVSITLKKNGDQTEGKLSHLQKDTFEKEFKRVMNIPGCKELYEQASIDALYKLDAFERKLRFPQDQKVKKKKIEWDL
;
A
#
# COMPACT_ATOMS: atom_id res chain seq x y z
N MET A 1 -40.58 13.00 -8.45
CA MET A 1 -39.51 13.14 -7.42
C MET A 1 -39.13 11.80 -6.75
N LYS A 2 -38.92 10.71 -7.52
CA LYS A 2 -38.48 9.39 -6.97
C LYS A 2 -37.10 8.93 -7.48
N LYS A 3 -36.61 9.51 -8.57
CA LYS A 3 -35.31 9.17 -9.18
C LYS A 3 -34.10 9.71 -8.40
N LEU A 4 -34.28 10.72 -7.56
CA LEU A 4 -33.20 11.34 -6.76
C LEU A 4 -32.84 10.54 -5.49
N ARG A 5 -33.74 9.67 -5.00
CA ARG A 5 -33.49 8.82 -3.82
C ARG A 5 -32.71 7.54 -4.14
N ILE A 6 -32.73 7.08 -5.40
CA ILE A 6 -31.97 5.92 -5.87
C ILE A 6 -30.47 6.26 -5.97
N LEU A 7 -30.12 7.49 -6.34
CA LEU A 7 -28.72 7.93 -6.41
C LEU A 7 -28.05 8.02 -5.02
N PHE A 8 -28.82 8.36 -3.99
CA PHE A 8 -28.33 8.40 -2.60
C PHE A 8 -28.14 6.99 -2.02
N LEU A 9 -28.95 6.02 -2.44
CA LEU A 9 -28.77 4.60 -2.06
C LEU A 9 -27.51 3.99 -2.71
N CYS A 10 -27.17 4.37 -3.95
CA CYS A 10 -25.92 3.92 -4.59
C CYS A 10 -24.66 4.50 -3.92
N LEU A 11 -24.73 5.70 -3.34
CA LEU A 11 -23.62 6.32 -2.60
C LEU A 11 -23.42 5.76 -1.18
N CYS A 12 -24.44 5.11 -0.61
CA CYS A 12 -24.33 4.42 0.69
C CYS A 12 -23.83 2.97 0.58
N PHE A 13 -23.70 2.42 -0.63
CA PHE A 13 -23.17 1.06 -0.89
C PHE A 13 -21.74 1.03 -1.42
N VAL A 14 -21.08 2.18 -1.61
CA VAL A 14 -19.60 2.24 -1.48
C VAL A 14 -19.26 2.21 0.02
N GLY A 15 -19.87 1.26 0.72
CA GLY A 15 -19.61 0.96 2.10
C GLY A 15 -18.13 0.65 2.22
N CYS A 16 -17.56 1.15 3.29
CA CYS A 16 -16.26 0.79 3.81
C CYS A 16 -16.14 -0.74 3.90
N SER A 17 -15.76 -1.36 2.78
CA SER A 17 -15.22 -2.70 2.77
C SER A 17 -13.87 -2.57 3.46
N GLN A 18 -13.88 -2.75 4.78
CA GLN A 18 -12.65 -3.14 5.45
C GLN A 18 -12.24 -4.43 4.76
N MET A 19 -11.23 -4.32 3.91
CA MET A 19 -10.74 -5.45 3.13
C MET A 19 -10.38 -6.55 4.13
N ASN A 20 -11.09 -7.67 4.04
CA ASN A 20 -10.90 -8.80 4.92
C ASN A 20 -9.43 -9.27 4.81
N PRO A 21 -8.71 -9.59 5.90
CA PRO A 21 -7.32 -10.01 5.84
C PRO A 21 -7.02 -11.08 4.78
N THR A 22 -7.92 -12.03 4.58
CA THR A 22 -7.78 -13.06 3.53
C THR A 22 -7.77 -12.45 2.12
N ASP A 23 -8.71 -11.54 1.83
CA ASP A 23 -8.78 -10.84 0.54
C ASP A 23 -7.58 -9.92 0.35
N ALA A 24 -7.08 -9.33 1.45
CA ALA A 24 -5.88 -8.52 1.45
C ALA A 24 -4.64 -9.34 1.05
N LYS A 25 -4.47 -10.55 1.57
CA LYS A 25 -3.38 -11.45 1.17
C LYS A 25 -3.47 -11.84 -0.31
N ILE A 26 -4.67 -12.19 -0.79
CA ILE A 26 -4.87 -12.59 -2.19
C ILE A 26 -4.53 -11.41 -3.12
N LYS A 27 -5.01 -10.20 -2.80
CA LYS A 27 -4.69 -9.00 -3.58
C LYS A 27 -3.20 -8.65 -3.52
N GLY A 28 -2.57 -8.74 -2.35
CA GLY A 28 -1.14 -8.51 -2.18
C GLY A 28 -0.30 -9.48 -3.03
N LYS A 29 -0.64 -10.78 -3.02
CA LYS A 29 0.02 -11.78 -3.86
C LYS A 29 -0.13 -11.47 -5.35
N LYS A 30 -1.34 -11.17 -5.81
CA LYS A 30 -1.58 -10.79 -7.21
C LYS A 30 -0.82 -9.53 -7.61
N SER A 31 -0.72 -8.56 -6.71
CA SER A 31 0.02 -7.33 -6.94
C SER A 31 1.52 -7.58 -7.08
N LEU A 32 2.10 -8.42 -6.22
CA LEU A 32 3.49 -8.87 -6.35
C LEU A 32 3.76 -9.61 -7.66
N GLU A 33 2.86 -10.50 -8.08
CA GLU A 33 2.96 -11.20 -9.36
C GLU A 33 2.95 -10.22 -10.54
N LYS A 34 2.07 -9.21 -10.51
CA LYS A 34 2.03 -8.16 -11.53
C LYS A 34 3.29 -7.29 -11.54
N LEU A 35 3.82 -6.94 -10.37
CA LEU A 35 5.09 -6.20 -10.28
C LEU A 35 6.24 -7.01 -10.87
N ALA A 36 6.30 -8.33 -10.62
CA ALA A 36 7.29 -9.20 -11.23
C ALA A 36 7.19 -9.18 -12.76
N VAL A 37 5.98 -9.25 -13.31
CA VAL A 37 5.74 -9.14 -14.76
C VAL A 37 6.18 -7.77 -15.28
N ILE A 38 5.77 -6.67 -14.63
CA ILE A 38 6.17 -5.32 -15.01
C ILE A 38 7.70 -5.19 -15.05
N PHE A 39 8.40 -5.66 -14.01
CA PHE A 39 9.86 -5.61 -13.99
C PHE A 39 10.50 -6.46 -15.07
N SER A 40 9.96 -7.64 -15.37
CA SER A 40 10.49 -8.52 -16.43
C SER A 40 10.40 -7.88 -17.82
N GLU A 41 9.44 -6.98 -18.04
CA GLU A 41 9.21 -6.31 -19.32
C GLU A 41 10.04 -5.02 -19.48
N ILE A 42 10.66 -4.50 -18.40
CA ILE A 42 11.47 -3.27 -18.46
C ILE A 42 12.88 -3.60 -18.95
N GLN A 43 13.26 -3.07 -20.10
CA GLN A 43 14.62 -3.21 -20.66
C GLN A 43 15.37 -1.87 -20.74
N SER A 44 14.66 -0.75 -20.66
CA SER A 44 15.20 0.61 -20.74
C SER A 44 14.49 1.57 -19.78
N ALA A 45 15.05 2.77 -19.59
CA ALA A 45 14.41 3.82 -18.82
C ALA A 45 13.08 4.30 -19.43
N ASP A 46 12.95 4.24 -20.76
CA ASP A 46 11.70 4.62 -21.43
C ASP A 46 10.61 3.55 -21.23
N ASP A 47 10.97 2.25 -21.22
CA ASP A 47 10.03 1.19 -20.82
C ASP A 47 9.55 1.39 -19.39
N PHE A 48 10.45 1.80 -18.50
CA PHE A 48 10.12 2.12 -17.12
C PHE A 48 9.11 3.27 -17.06
N LYS A 49 9.38 4.39 -17.76
CA LYS A 49 8.43 5.53 -17.82
C LYS A 49 7.07 5.09 -18.34
N ASN A 50 7.04 4.30 -19.40
CA ASN A 50 5.80 3.78 -19.99
C ASN A 50 5.00 2.91 -19.02
N LYS A 51 5.69 2.17 -18.14
CA LYS A 51 5.05 1.30 -17.13
C LYS A 51 4.89 1.96 -15.76
N SER A 52 5.40 3.17 -15.57
CA SER A 52 5.44 3.87 -14.27
C SER A 52 4.06 4.05 -13.63
N CYS A 53 3.03 4.32 -14.44
CA CYS A 53 1.65 4.43 -13.96
C CYS A 53 1.16 3.12 -13.33
N HIS A 54 1.37 1.99 -14.01
CA HIS A 54 0.97 0.68 -13.50
C HIS A 54 1.81 0.28 -12.28
N LEU A 55 3.12 0.56 -12.32
CA LEU A 55 4.00 0.33 -11.19
C LEU A 55 3.51 1.08 -9.95
N LYS A 56 3.18 2.37 -10.09
CA LYS A 56 2.66 3.21 -9.01
C LYS A 56 1.36 2.67 -8.42
N MET A 57 0.42 2.24 -9.27
CA MET A 57 -0.84 1.65 -8.82
C MET A 57 -0.62 0.38 -8.00
N GLU A 58 0.28 -0.50 -8.44
CA GLU A 58 0.57 -1.75 -7.73
C GLU A 58 1.36 -1.50 -6.43
N LEU A 59 2.31 -0.54 -6.42
CA LEU A 59 3.01 -0.12 -5.19
C LEU A 59 2.04 0.48 -4.16
N ASP A 60 1.09 1.31 -4.59
CA ASP A 60 0.09 1.90 -3.71
C ASP A 60 -0.86 0.85 -3.12
N LEU A 61 -1.27 -0.13 -3.94
CA LEU A 61 -2.06 -1.27 -3.50
C LEU A 61 -1.30 -2.12 -2.46
N LEU A 62 0.00 -2.36 -2.67
CA LEU A 62 0.82 -3.06 -1.69
C LEU A 62 0.88 -2.31 -0.36
N ALA A 63 1.04 -0.99 -0.38
CA ALA A 63 1.01 -0.19 0.85
C ALA A 63 -0.33 -0.34 1.59
N GLU A 64 -1.46 -0.29 0.87
CA GLU A 64 -2.79 -0.50 1.46
C GLU A 64 -3.00 -1.89 2.04
N VAL A 65 -2.54 -2.93 1.34
CA VAL A 65 -2.56 -4.31 1.82
C VAL A 65 -1.73 -4.43 3.09
N SER A 66 -0.50 -3.92 3.10
CA SER A 66 0.39 -3.94 4.27
C SER A 66 -0.23 -3.24 5.48
N ILE A 67 -0.86 -2.07 5.28
CA ILE A 67 -1.57 -1.36 6.33
C ILE A 67 -2.76 -2.18 6.85
N THR A 68 -3.52 -2.79 5.95
CA THR A 68 -4.70 -3.60 6.30
C THR A 68 -4.31 -4.82 7.11
N LEU A 69 -3.29 -5.57 6.69
CA LEU A 69 -2.79 -6.74 7.42
C LEU A 69 -2.26 -6.34 8.80
N LYS A 70 -1.43 -5.29 8.87
CA LYS A 70 -0.86 -4.78 10.13
C LYS A 70 -1.93 -4.26 11.10
N LYS A 71 -3.01 -3.62 10.61
CA LYS A 71 -4.17 -3.21 11.44
C LYS A 71 -4.92 -4.38 12.05
N ASN A 72 -5.02 -5.49 11.32
CA ASN A 72 -5.74 -6.69 11.77
C ASN A 72 -4.87 -7.62 12.63
N GLY A 73 -3.67 -7.18 13.05
CA GLY A 73 -2.73 -7.99 13.84
C GLY A 73 -2.11 -9.14 13.05
N ASP A 74 -2.30 -9.15 11.73
CA ASP A 74 -1.78 -10.20 10.87
C ASP A 74 -0.35 -9.84 10.45
N GLN A 75 0.61 -10.51 11.08
CA GLN A 75 2.03 -10.39 10.74
C GLN A 75 2.47 -11.40 9.68
N THR A 76 1.55 -12.16 9.07
CA THR A 76 1.98 -13.11 8.04
C THR A 76 2.54 -12.35 6.84
N GLU A 77 3.86 -12.39 6.71
CA GLU A 77 4.56 -12.18 5.46
C GLU A 77 3.85 -13.03 4.41
N GLY A 78 3.25 -12.38 3.41
CA GLY A 78 2.64 -13.09 2.30
C GLY A 78 3.68 -14.02 1.71
N LYS A 79 3.54 -15.33 1.94
CA LYS A 79 4.47 -16.32 1.42
C LYS A 79 4.30 -16.36 -0.09
N LEU A 80 5.12 -15.59 -0.80
CA LEU A 80 5.45 -15.90 -2.19
C LEU A 80 6.08 -17.29 -2.20
N SER A 81 5.84 -18.05 -3.27
CA SER A 81 6.65 -19.26 -3.44
C SER A 81 8.13 -18.85 -3.54
N HIS A 82 9.03 -19.70 -3.06
CA HIS A 82 10.47 -19.43 -3.10
C HIS A 82 10.91 -19.02 -4.52
N LEU A 83 10.38 -19.72 -5.54
CA LEU A 83 10.62 -19.45 -6.95
C LEU A 83 10.14 -18.05 -7.39
N GLN A 84 8.97 -17.61 -6.93
CA GLN A 84 8.43 -16.29 -7.25
C GLN A 84 9.25 -15.18 -6.59
N LYS A 85 9.69 -15.39 -5.35
CA LYS A 85 10.54 -14.44 -4.62
C LYS A 85 11.88 -14.26 -5.33
N ASP A 86 12.55 -15.36 -5.67
CA ASP A 86 13.84 -15.32 -6.36
C ASP A 86 13.74 -14.63 -7.73
N THR A 87 12.67 -14.92 -8.48
CA THR A 87 12.42 -14.30 -9.79
C THR A 87 12.19 -12.80 -9.64
N PHE A 88 11.34 -12.39 -8.69
CA PHE A 88 11.08 -10.97 -8.43
C PHE A 88 12.36 -10.23 -8.03
N GLU A 89 13.14 -10.77 -7.08
CA GLU A 89 14.38 -10.14 -6.62
C GLU A 89 15.41 -10.00 -7.74
N LYS A 90 15.54 -11.02 -8.59
CA LYS A 90 16.43 -11.00 -9.75
C LYS A 90 16.05 -9.90 -10.73
N GLU A 91 14.78 -9.83 -11.12
CA GLU A 91 14.30 -8.82 -12.07
C GLU A 91 14.35 -7.41 -11.48
N PHE A 92 14.00 -7.25 -10.20
CA PHE A 92 14.13 -5.98 -9.51
C PHE A 92 15.58 -5.48 -9.52
N LYS A 93 16.53 -6.32 -9.11
CA LYS A 93 17.97 -5.97 -9.13
C LYS A 93 18.44 -5.61 -10.54
N ARG A 94 18.00 -6.37 -11.56
CA ARG A 94 18.32 -6.08 -12.96
C ARG A 94 17.81 -4.69 -13.36
N VAL A 95 16.55 -4.38 -13.09
CA VAL A 95 15.94 -3.09 -13.42
C VAL A 95 16.63 -1.93 -12.69
N MET A 96 17.00 -2.11 -11.42
CA MET A 96 17.73 -1.08 -10.65
C MET A 96 19.14 -0.78 -11.19
N ASN A 97 19.73 -1.70 -11.96
CA ASN A 97 21.02 -1.50 -12.63
C ASN A 97 20.89 -0.80 -14.00
N ILE A 98 19.68 -0.61 -14.52
CA ILE A 98 19.45 0.14 -15.76
C ILE A 98 19.59 1.64 -15.45
N PRO A 99 20.43 2.40 -16.19
CA PRO A 99 20.60 3.84 -15.97
C PRO A 99 19.26 4.59 -15.99
N GLY A 100 19.00 5.41 -14.97
CA GLY A 100 17.78 6.22 -14.84
C GLY A 100 16.57 5.49 -14.25
N CYS A 101 16.56 4.15 -14.20
CA CYS A 101 15.43 3.40 -13.64
C CYS A 101 15.31 3.52 -12.12
N LYS A 102 16.43 3.76 -11.43
CA LYS A 102 16.44 3.91 -9.97
C LYS A 102 15.68 5.16 -9.54
N GLU A 103 15.98 6.30 -10.17
CA GLU A 103 15.32 7.59 -9.88
C GLU A 103 13.83 7.53 -10.22
N LEU A 104 13.48 6.86 -11.32
CA LEU A 104 12.08 6.64 -11.71
C LEU A 104 11.33 5.74 -10.72
N TYR A 105 11.99 4.71 -10.18
CA TYR A 105 11.42 3.86 -9.14
C TYR A 105 11.21 4.62 -7.83
N GLU A 106 12.19 5.40 -7.41
CA GLU A 106 12.06 6.27 -6.24
C GLU A 106 10.85 7.19 -6.42
N GLN A 107 10.73 7.88 -7.56
CA GLN A 107 9.57 8.73 -7.85
C GLN A 107 8.24 7.98 -7.84
N ALA A 108 8.19 6.77 -8.43
CA ALA A 108 6.98 5.96 -8.46
C ALA A 108 6.58 5.42 -7.07
N SER A 109 7.53 5.29 -6.15
CA SER A 109 7.31 4.71 -4.81
C SER A 109 7.00 5.74 -3.72
N ILE A 110 7.24 7.04 -3.95
CA ILE A 110 7.05 8.12 -2.95
C ILE A 110 5.69 8.05 -2.26
N ASP A 111 4.59 7.94 -3.01
CA ASP A 111 3.24 7.99 -2.44
C ASP A 111 2.95 6.77 -1.55
N ALA A 112 3.38 5.59 -1.99
CA ALA A 112 3.24 4.34 -1.24
C ALA A 112 4.06 4.40 0.07
N LEU A 113 5.31 4.89 0.00
CA LEU A 113 6.16 5.09 1.17
C LEU A 113 5.55 6.12 2.14
N TYR A 114 5.07 7.24 1.64
CA TYR A 114 4.42 8.26 2.47
C TYR A 114 3.17 7.71 3.17
N LYS A 115 2.37 6.89 2.48
CA LYS A 115 1.19 6.21 3.04
C LYS A 115 1.59 5.26 4.17
N LEU A 116 2.66 4.48 4.00
CA LEU A 116 3.22 3.61 5.05
C LEU A 116 3.74 4.42 6.24
N ASP A 117 4.56 5.44 6.00
CA ASP A 117 5.12 6.31 7.05
C ASP A 117 4.03 7.03 7.86
N ALA A 118 2.98 7.50 7.20
CA ALA A 118 1.84 8.11 7.86
C ALA A 118 1.12 7.10 8.78
N PHE A 119 1.00 5.84 8.35
CA PHE A 119 0.43 4.79 9.18
C PHE A 119 1.33 4.44 10.37
N GLU A 120 2.65 4.33 10.17
CA GLU A 120 3.60 4.04 11.25
C GLU A 120 3.64 5.14 12.31
N ARG A 121 3.64 6.42 11.88
CA ARG A 121 3.52 7.56 12.80
C ARG A 121 2.22 7.47 13.60
N LYS A 122 1.09 7.19 12.95
CA LYS A 122 -0.19 6.99 13.64
C LYS A 122 -0.18 5.83 14.63
N LEU A 123 0.66 4.81 14.47
CA LEU A 123 0.82 3.74 15.45
C LEU A 123 1.69 4.15 16.64
N ARG A 124 2.65 5.07 16.47
CA ARG A 124 3.52 5.56 17.55
C ARG A 124 2.84 6.60 18.44
N PHE A 125 2.01 7.48 17.87
CA PHE A 125 1.34 8.57 18.61
C PHE A 125 -0.05 8.32 19.27
N PRO A 126 -0.69 7.12 19.29
CA PRO A 126 -1.93 6.92 20.06
C PRO A 126 -1.71 6.91 21.58
N GLN A 127 -0.48 6.66 22.04
CA GLN A 127 -0.20 6.47 23.47
C GLN A 127 0.05 7.78 24.23
N ASP A 128 0.36 8.89 23.56
CA ASP A 128 0.70 10.16 24.23
C ASP A 128 -0.51 11.08 24.49
N GLN A 129 -1.71 10.74 24.01
CA GLN A 129 -2.92 11.54 24.29
C GLN A 129 -3.66 11.18 25.57
N LYS A 130 -3.16 10.21 26.37
CA LYS A 130 -3.56 10.10 27.78
C LYS A 130 -2.75 11.06 28.66
N VAL A 131 -2.66 12.33 28.27
CA VAL A 131 -2.29 13.40 29.20
C VAL A 131 -3.43 13.47 30.21
N LYS A 132 -3.16 12.93 31.40
CA LYS A 132 -4.01 13.01 32.59
C LYS A 132 -4.57 14.42 32.68
N LYS A 133 -5.89 14.57 32.49
CA LYS A 133 -6.64 15.73 33.02
C LYS A 133 -6.50 15.68 34.55
N LYS A 134 -5.39 16.17 35.10
CA LYS A 134 -5.32 16.54 36.50
C LYS A 134 -6.29 17.71 36.64
N LYS A 135 -7.47 17.43 37.22
CA LYS A 135 -8.33 18.45 37.83
C LYS A 135 -7.42 19.28 38.74
N ILE A 136 -7.27 20.56 38.43
CA ILE A 136 -6.79 21.53 39.41
C ILE A 136 -8.07 21.96 40.13
N GLU A 137 -8.34 21.33 41.27
CA GLU A 137 -9.28 21.89 42.25
C GLU A 137 -8.56 23.06 42.91
N TRP A 138 -9.09 24.27 42.68
CA TRP A 138 -8.73 25.43 43.47
C TRP A 138 -9.60 25.36 44.72
N ASP A 139 -9.01 24.99 45.84
CA ASP A 139 -9.63 25.16 47.16
C ASP A 139 -9.80 26.68 47.39
N LEU A 140 -11.06 27.07 47.62
CA LEU A 140 -11.51 28.41 48.00
C LEU A 140 -11.25 28.69 49.48
#